data_AF-A0A293MBJ2-F1
#
_entry.id   AF-A0A293MBJ2-F1
#
_cell.length_a   1.000
_cell.length_b   1.000
_cell.length_c   1.000
_cell.angle_alpha   90.00
_cell.angle_beta   90.00
_cell.angle_gamma   90.00
#
_symmetry.space_group_name_H-M   'P 1'
#
loop_
_entity.id
_entity.type
_entity.pdbx_description
1 polymer ?
#
loop_
_entity_poly.entity_id
_entity_poly.type
_entity_poly.pdbx_seq_one_letter_code
_entity_poly.pdbx_strand_id
1 'polypeptide(L)'
;MLRKLRSTERKCRAYRAKLDKLQHTALSASFQYKEAEKKMSKYNIATLERKVEAGEPCALFLKEQLCALDKTKHRWSDETVRQCIAWNSLSPACYRFIRDSKVLSLPCPRSIKSRQEACINTAVSVSTPSMDSEVILFCPGACHVDMESA
;
A
#
# COMPACT_ATOMS: atom_id res chain seq x y z
N MET A 1 -28.12 -58.76 8.45
CA MET A 1 -27.20 -58.34 7.36
C MET A 1 -27.68 -57.11 6.59
N LEU A 2 -28.94 -57.02 6.17
CA LEU A 2 -29.48 -55.92 5.34
C LEU A 2 -29.24 -54.48 5.87
N ARG A 3 -29.29 -54.26 7.19
CA ARG A 3 -29.02 -52.93 7.79
C ARG A 3 -27.58 -52.46 7.56
N LYS A 4 -26.61 -53.37 7.65
CA LYS A 4 -25.19 -53.05 7.40
C LYS A 4 -24.97 -52.72 5.92
N LEU A 5 -25.57 -53.50 5.02
CA LEU A 5 -25.53 -53.26 3.56
C LEU A 5 -26.05 -51.86 3.19
N ARG A 6 -27.25 -51.49 3.66
CA ARG A 6 -27.83 -50.15 3.41
C ARG A 6 -27.00 -49.01 3.99
N SER A 7 -26.38 -49.21 5.15
CA SER A 7 -25.48 -48.23 5.76
C SER A 7 -24.23 -48.00 4.90
N THR A 8 -23.63 -49.08 4.41
CA THR A 8 -22.46 -49.01 3.51
C THR A 8 -22.82 -48.35 2.18
N GLU A 9 -23.96 -48.66 1.57
CA GLU A 9 -24.43 -48.00 0.34
C GLU A 9 -24.64 -46.49 0.51
N ARG A 10 -25.17 -46.06 1.66
CA ARG A 10 -25.31 -44.63 1.99
C ARG A 10 -23.94 -43.96 2.10
N LYS A 11 -22.97 -44.62 2.76
CA LYS A 11 -21.59 -44.14 2.85
C LYS A 11 -20.94 -44.04 1.47
N CYS A 12 -21.09 -45.05 0.61
CA CYS A 12 -20.57 -45.01 -0.76
C CYS A 12 -21.17 -43.85 -1.56
N ARG A 13 -22.49 -43.61 -1.46
CA ARG A 13 -23.13 -42.44 -2.08
C ARG A 13 -22.58 -41.12 -1.56
N ALA A 14 -22.42 -41.01 -0.24
CA ALA A 14 -21.85 -39.82 0.38
C ALA A 14 -20.39 -39.57 -0.05
N TYR A 15 -19.58 -40.62 -0.14
CA TYR A 15 -18.20 -40.51 -0.60
C TYR A 15 -18.09 -40.15 -2.08
N ARG A 16 -18.94 -40.70 -2.95
CA ARG A 16 -19.01 -40.29 -4.36
C ARG A 16 -19.36 -38.82 -4.50
N ALA A 17 -20.41 -38.36 -3.81
CA ALA A 17 -20.78 -36.94 -3.82
C ALA A 17 -19.65 -36.03 -3.31
N LYS A 18 -18.89 -36.48 -2.30
CA LYS A 18 -17.69 -35.75 -1.84
C LYS A 18 -16.59 -35.73 -2.90
N LEU A 19 -16.37 -36.84 -3.60
CA LEU A 19 -15.35 -36.96 -4.64
C LEU A 19 -15.69 -36.05 -5.82
N ASP A 20 -16.96 -36.03 -6.27
CA ASP A 20 -17.43 -35.14 -7.32
C ASP A 20 -17.26 -33.66 -6.93
N LYS A 21 -17.63 -33.32 -5.68
CA LYS A 21 -17.43 -31.97 -5.14
C LYS A 21 -15.95 -31.58 -5.12
N LEU A 22 -15.08 -32.49 -4.68
CA LEU A 22 -13.63 -32.25 -4.63
C LEU A 22 -13.05 -32.06 -6.04
N GLN A 23 -13.47 -32.89 -7.00
CA GLN A 23 -13.06 -32.74 -8.40
C GLN A 23 -13.50 -31.39 -8.98
N HIS A 24 -14.75 -30.99 -8.74
CA HIS A 24 -15.24 -29.69 -9.16
C HIS A 24 -14.42 -28.54 -8.54
N THR A 25 -14.13 -28.61 -7.23
CA THR A 25 -13.29 -27.59 -6.57
C THR A 25 -11.87 -27.56 -7.11
N ALA A 26 -11.27 -28.71 -7.44
CA ALA A 26 -9.93 -28.79 -8.00
C ALA A 26 -9.88 -28.17 -9.40
N LEU A 27 -10.88 -28.44 -10.25
CA LEU A 27 -11.01 -27.82 -11.57
C LEU A 27 -11.19 -26.30 -11.46
N SER A 28 -12.07 -25.84 -10.57
CA SER A 28 -12.29 -24.41 -10.34
C SER A 28 -11.02 -23.72 -9.85
N ALA A 29 -10.28 -24.33 -8.92
CA ALA A 29 -9.03 -23.78 -8.40
C ALA A 29 -7.95 -23.74 -9.50
N SER A 30 -7.83 -24.79 -10.32
CA SER A 30 -6.90 -24.83 -11.45
C SER A 30 -7.19 -23.73 -12.48
N PHE A 31 -8.47 -23.49 -12.77
CA PHE A 31 -8.87 -22.41 -13.66
C PHE A 31 -8.49 -21.04 -13.08
N GLN A 32 -8.81 -20.77 -11.81
CA GLN A 32 -8.46 -19.51 -11.13
C GLN A 32 -6.95 -19.28 -11.09
N TYR A 33 -6.16 -20.34 -10.85
CA TYR A 33 -4.70 -20.27 -10.88
C TYR A 33 -4.18 -19.83 -12.25
N LYS A 34 -4.67 -20.46 -13.34
CA LYS A 34 -4.26 -20.09 -14.71
C LYS A 34 -4.65 -18.65 -15.06
N GLU A 35 -5.79 -18.17 -14.59
CA GLU A 35 -6.16 -16.76 -14.78
C GLU A 35 -5.26 -15.80 -14.00
N ALA A 36 -4.92 -16.13 -12.75
CA ALA A 36 -4.00 -15.34 -11.95
C ALA A 36 -2.61 -15.30 -12.59
N GLU A 37 -2.10 -16.43 -13.06
CA GLU A 37 -0.82 -16.54 -13.76
C GLU A 37 -0.79 -15.68 -15.04
N LYS A 38 -1.86 -15.70 -15.84
CA LYS A 38 -1.99 -14.81 -17.01
C LYS A 38 -1.99 -13.33 -16.65
N LYS A 39 -2.62 -12.95 -15.53
CA LYS A 39 -2.59 -11.57 -15.04
C LYS A 39 -1.19 -11.19 -14.56
N MET A 40 -0.50 -12.09 -13.87
CA MET A 40 0.89 -11.89 -13.42
C MET A 40 1.88 -11.81 -14.57
N SER A 41 1.65 -12.48 -15.70
CA SER A 41 2.52 -12.36 -16.87
C SER A 41 2.22 -11.11 -17.71
N LYS A 42 0.96 -10.65 -17.74
CA LYS A 42 0.57 -9.43 -18.45
C LYS A 42 1.12 -8.15 -17.80
N TYR A 43 1.17 -8.10 -16.47
CA TYR A 43 1.59 -6.93 -15.71
C TYR A 43 2.92 -7.19 -15.03
N ASN A 44 3.77 -6.17 -14.87
CA ASN A 44 5.09 -6.28 -14.23
C ASN A 44 5.02 -6.40 -12.69
N ILE A 45 4.12 -7.24 -12.16
CA ILE A 45 3.86 -7.40 -10.72
C ILE A 45 5.10 -7.93 -10.00
N ALA A 46 5.75 -8.96 -10.55
CA ALA A 46 6.98 -9.52 -9.95
C ALA A 46 8.12 -8.49 -9.87
N THR A 47 8.21 -7.59 -10.85
CA THR A 47 9.19 -6.49 -10.83
C THR A 47 8.80 -5.43 -9.79
N LEU A 48 7.51 -5.11 -9.66
CA LEU A 48 7.02 -4.18 -8.64
C LEU A 48 7.32 -4.72 -7.23
N GLU A 49 7.04 -6.00 -6.96
CA GLU A 49 7.31 -6.63 -5.66
C GLU A 49 8.80 -6.58 -5.29
N ARG A 50 9.68 -6.93 -6.23
CA ARG A 50 11.13 -6.87 -6.02
C ARG A 50 11.63 -5.46 -5.72
N LYS A 51 11.07 -4.44 -6.40
CA LYS A 51 11.41 -3.02 -6.16
C LYS A 51 10.86 -2.50 -4.85
N VAL A 52 9.68 -2.99 -4.43
CA VAL A 52 9.11 -2.72 -3.11
C VAL A 52 9.99 -3.30 -2.01
N GLU A 53 10.47 -4.53 -2.16
CA GLU A 53 11.40 -5.16 -1.22
C GLU A 53 12.72 -4.41 -1.12
N ALA A 54 13.20 -3.87 -2.25
CA ALA A 54 14.36 -2.98 -2.30
C ALA A 54 14.11 -1.58 -1.71
N GLY A 55 12.88 -1.27 -1.29
CA GLY A 55 12.52 0.03 -0.71
C GLY A 55 12.51 1.18 -1.71
N GLU A 56 12.38 0.91 -3.02
CA GLU A 56 12.36 1.97 -4.03
C GLU A 56 11.13 2.88 -3.83
N PRO A 57 11.30 4.22 -3.69
CA PRO A 57 10.20 5.13 -3.38
C PRO A 57 9.04 5.09 -4.39
N CYS A 58 9.35 4.99 -5.69
CA CYS A 58 8.34 4.88 -6.73
C CYS A 58 7.52 3.59 -6.62
N ALA A 59 8.20 2.46 -6.34
CA ALA A 59 7.54 1.16 -6.20
C ALA A 59 6.67 1.10 -4.94
N LEU A 60 7.16 1.67 -3.82
CA LEU A 60 6.39 1.82 -2.59
C LEU A 60 5.13 2.67 -2.82
N PHE A 61 5.27 3.80 -3.51
CA PHE A 61 4.15 4.66 -3.86
C PHE A 61 3.14 3.93 -4.74
N LEU A 62 3.57 3.26 -5.81
CA LEU A 62 2.68 2.49 -6.69
C LEU A 62 1.95 1.36 -5.96
N LYS A 63 2.65 0.63 -5.08
CA LYS A 63 2.02 -0.39 -4.24
C LYS A 63 0.96 0.21 -3.34
N GLU A 64 1.22 1.38 -2.77
CA GLU A 64 0.26 2.07 -1.91
C GLU A 64 -0.95 2.61 -2.69
N GLN A 65 -0.75 3.11 -3.91
CA GLN A 65 -1.82 3.48 -4.83
C GLN A 65 -2.75 2.29 -5.12
N LEU A 66 -2.19 1.12 -5.43
CA LEU A 66 -2.97 -0.10 -5.62
C LEU A 66 -3.72 -0.51 -4.35
N CYS A 67 -3.11 -0.33 -3.18
CA CYS A 67 -3.74 -0.61 -1.90
C CYS A 67 -4.84 0.38 -1.52
N ALA A 68 -4.79 1.61 -2.04
CA ALA A 68 -5.77 2.66 -1.83
C ALA A 68 -6.91 2.64 -2.87
N LEU A 69 -6.73 1.93 -3.99
CA LEU A 69 -7.71 1.83 -5.07
C LEU A 69 -9.08 1.40 -4.53
N ASP A 70 -10.12 2.16 -4.88
CA ASP A 70 -11.51 2.01 -4.41
C ASP A 70 -11.75 2.10 -2.90
N LYS A 71 -10.75 2.50 -2.10
CA LYS A 71 -10.95 2.73 -0.67
C LYS A 71 -11.38 4.16 -0.39
N THR A 72 -12.47 4.30 0.36
CA THR A 72 -12.95 5.60 0.86
C THR A 72 -12.04 6.21 1.92
N LYS A 73 -11.37 5.36 2.70
CA LYS A 73 -10.38 5.74 3.71
C LYS A 73 -9.15 4.86 3.57
N HIS A 74 -7.99 5.50 3.54
CA HIS A 74 -6.69 4.82 3.47
C HIS A 74 -5.74 5.46 4.48
N ARG A 75 -5.05 4.61 5.28
CA ARG A 75 -4.00 5.07 6.18
C ARG A 75 -2.69 5.12 5.39
N TRP A 76 -2.29 6.33 5.05
CA TRP A 76 -1.05 6.58 4.32
C TRP A 76 0.18 6.30 5.19
N SER A 77 1.16 5.66 4.56
CA SER A 77 2.51 5.47 5.06
C SER A 77 3.23 6.80 5.23
N ASP A 78 4.16 6.86 6.17
CA ASP A 78 4.88 8.09 6.47
C ASP A 78 5.76 8.53 5.28
N GLU A 79 6.28 7.57 4.52
CA GLU A 79 7.02 7.82 3.29
C GLU A 79 6.17 8.55 2.25
N THR A 80 4.99 8.00 1.92
CA THR A 80 4.09 8.61 0.94
C THR A 80 3.58 9.96 1.40
N VAL A 81 3.29 10.13 2.70
CA VAL A 81 2.92 11.44 3.24
C VAL A 81 4.07 12.44 3.03
N ARG A 82 5.32 12.06 3.32
CA ARG A 82 6.47 12.95 3.15
C ARG A 82 6.64 13.41 1.70
N GLN A 83 6.52 12.48 0.75
CA GLN A 83 6.56 12.83 -0.68
C GLN A 83 5.39 13.73 -1.09
N CYS A 84 4.18 13.49 -0.55
CA CYS A 84 3.02 14.34 -0.78
C CYS A 84 3.17 15.74 -0.15
N ILE A 85 3.83 15.85 1.01
CA ILE A 85 4.20 17.16 1.60
C ILE A 85 5.12 17.89 0.64
N ALA A 86 6.20 17.25 0.19
CA ALA A 86 7.17 17.86 -0.74
C ALA A 86 6.49 18.33 -2.04
N TRP A 87 5.65 17.47 -2.64
CA TRP A 87 4.93 17.82 -3.85
C TRP A 87 3.95 18.99 -3.63
N ASN A 88 3.15 18.94 -2.56
CA ASN A 88 2.21 20.02 -2.25
C ASN A 88 2.94 21.34 -1.93
N SER A 89 4.12 21.30 -1.33
CA SER A 89 4.95 22.49 -1.08
C SER A 89 5.50 23.08 -2.38
N LEU A 90 5.91 22.25 -3.34
CA LEU A 90 6.45 22.70 -4.62
C LEU A 90 5.36 23.26 -5.55
N SER A 91 4.21 22.59 -5.65
CA SER A 91 3.10 23.04 -6.49
C SER A 91 1.74 22.63 -5.91
N PRO A 92 1.15 23.45 -5.01
CA PRO A 92 -0.13 23.14 -4.38
C PRO A 92 -1.28 23.03 -5.40
N ALA A 93 -1.24 23.84 -6.46
CA ALA A 93 -2.28 23.84 -7.49
C ALA A 93 -2.29 22.52 -8.28
N CYS A 94 -1.11 22.04 -8.71
CA CYS A 94 -0.97 20.77 -9.41
C CYS A 94 -1.37 19.60 -8.51
N TYR A 95 -0.94 19.61 -7.25
CA TYR A 95 -1.30 18.59 -6.27
C TYR A 95 -2.83 18.44 -6.12
N ARG A 96 -3.54 19.58 -5.96
CA ARG A 96 -5.01 19.58 -5.88
C ARG A 96 -5.64 19.09 -7.17
N PHE A 97 -5.18 19.56 -8.33
CA PHE A 97 -5.72 19.14 -9.62
C PHE A 97 -5.62 17.62 -9.83
N ILE A 98 -4.47 17.02 -9.54
CA ILE A 98 -4.27 15.57 -9.71
C ILE A 98 -5.12 14.77 -8.72
N ARG A 99 -5.24 15.27 -7.49
CA ARG A 99 -6.09 14.64 -6.47
C ARG A 99 -7.57 14.70 -6.85
N ASP A 100 -8.06 15.86 -7.27
CA ASP A 100 -9.47 16.10 -7.55
C ASP A 100 -9.90 15.43 -8.87
N SER A 101 -8.98 15.28 -9.83
CA SER A 101 -9.19 14.48 -11.04
C SER A 101 -9.20 12.97 -10.79
N LYS A 102 -8.87 12.53 -9.57
CA LYS A 102 -8.81 11.11 -9.14
C LYS A 102 -7.86 10.25 -9.99
N VAL A 103 -6.91 10.87 -10.70
CA VAL A 103 -5.87 10.14 -11.44
C VAL A 103 -4.96 9.40 -10.47
N LEU A 104 -4.66 10.02 -9.32
CA LEU A 104 -3.97 9.40 -8.20
C LEU A 104 -4.82 9.51 -6.93
N SER A 105 -4.77 8.46 -6.11
CA SER A 105 -5.30 8.51 -4.75
C SER A 105 -4.29 9.26 -3.88
N LEU A 106 -4.62 10.48 -3.46
CA LEU A 106 -3.72 11.34 -2.71
C LEU A 106 -4.33 11.78 -1.37
N PRO A 107 -3.51 11.87 -0.29
CA PRO A 107 -3.96 12.42 0.98
C PRO A 107 -4.57 13.81 0.84
N CYS A 108 -5.50 14.16 1.72
CA CYS A 108 -6.06 15.51 1.68
C CYS A 108 -5.04 16.54 2.17
N PRO A 109 -4.97 17.75 1.58
CA PRO A 109 -4.03 18.79 2.00
C PRO A 109 -4.11 19.12 3.49
N ARG A 110 -5.30 19.01 4.11
CA ARG A 110 -5.46 19.20 5.56
C ARG A 110 -4.77 18.10 6.37
N SER A 111 -4.89 16.83 5.94
CA SER A 111 -4.20 15.70 6.59
C SER A 111 -2.68 15.80 6.47
N ILE A 112 -2.19 16.34 5.35
CA ILE A 112 -0.78 16.59 5.10
C ILE A 112 -0.25 17.66 6.05
N LYS A 113 -0.94 18.81 6.13
CA LYS A 113 -0.59 19.91 7.04
C LYS A 113 -0.56 19.48 8.51
N SER A 114 -1.58 18.76 8.98
CA SER A 114 -1.64 18.27 10.36
C SER A 114 -0.46 17.34 10.72
N ARG A 115 -0.01 16.50 9.78
CA ARG A 115 1.18 15.66 10.00
C ARG A 115 2.49 16.45 9.93
N GLN A 116 2.57 17.44 9.03
CA GLN A 116 3.72 18.34 8.96
C GLN A 116 3.90 19.11 10.29
N GLU A 117 2.82 19.66 10.84
CA GLU A 117 2.81 20.36 12.14
C GLU A 117 3.19 19.43 13.29
N ALA A 118 2.70 18.18 13.30
CA ALA A 118 3.09 17.18 14.30
C ALA A 118 4.60 16.85 14.26
N CYS A 119 5.18 16.73 13.07
CA CYS A 119 6.62 16.50 12.92
C CYS A 119 7.47 17.72 13.34
N ILE A 120 7.01 18.94 13.07
CA ILE A 120 7.68 20.18 13.49
C ILE A 120 7.61 20.35 15.01
N ASN A 121 6.46 20.09 15.62
CA ASN A 121 6.26 20.25 17.07
C ASN A 121 6.97 19.18 17.91
N THR A 122 7.19 17.97 17.36
CA THR A 122 7.96 16.92 18.04
C THR A 122 9.46 17.24 18.13
N ALA A 123 9.96 18.14 17.27
CA ALA A 123 11.34 18.61 17.32
C ALA A 123 11.60 19.69 18.40
N VAL A 124 10.58 20.10 19.18
CA VAL A 124 10.64 21.24 20.13
C VAL A 124 10.42 20.81 21.59
N SER A 125 10.87 19.61 21.98
CA SER A 125 10.90 19.24 23.40
C SER A 125 12.10 18.36 23.74
N VAL A 126 13.29 18.97 23.71
CA VAL A 126 14.46 18.48 24.46
C VAL A 126 14.77 19.51 25.53
N SER A 127 14.23 19.31 26.73
CA SER A 127 14.63 20.09 27.90
C SER A 127 15.95 19.50 28.42
N THR A 128 17.07 20.19 28.21
CA THR A 128 18.31 19.89 28.94
C THR A 128 18.33 20.64 30.26
N PRO A 129 18.79 20.02 31.36
CA PRO A 129 19.01 20.72 32.61
C PRO A 129 20.34 21.48 32.54
N SER A 130 20.24 22.79 32.79
CA SER A 130 21.31 23.73 33.16
C SER A 130 21.95 24.58 32.04
N MET A 131 21.78 25.90 32.26
CA MET A 131 22.57 27.07 31.88
C MET A 131 22.68 27.43 30.39
N ASP A 132 21.79 28.36 29.99
CA ASP A 132 22.01 29.48 29.07
C ASP A 132 22.83 29.24 27.79
N SER A 133 22.32 28.36 26.92
CA SER A 133 22.57 28.42 25.48
C SER A 133 21.45 27.72 24.72
N GLU A 134 20.58 28.49 24.07
CA GLU A 134 19.67 27.93 23.04
C GLU A 134 20.52 27.49 21.84
N VAL A 135 20.84 26.20 21.78
CA VAL A 135 21.38 25.60 20.56
C VAL A 135 20.19 25.23 19.68
N ILE A 136 19.86 26.10 18.73
CA ILE A 136 18.95 25.74 17.64
C ILE A 136 19.69 24.72 16.76
N LEU A 137 19.40 23.44 16.95
CA LEU A 137 19.90 22.39 16.07
C LEU A 137 19.08 22.43 14.78
N PHE A 138 19.47 23.29 13.84
CA PHE A 138 19.03 23.17 12.45
C PHE A 138 19.63 21.88 11.88
N CYS A 139 18.80 20.87 11.62
CA CYS A 139 19.20 19.79 10.72
C CYS A 139 19.45 20.42 9.33
N PRO A 140 20.67 20.42 8.79
CA PRO A 140 20.93 20.87 7.43
C PRO A 140 20.49 19.75 6.49
N GLY A 141 19.18 19.71 6.25
CA GLY A 141 18.53 18.94 5.19
C GLY A 141 17.61 19.85 4.40
N ALA A 142 17.94 21.15 4.32
CA ALA A 142 17.34 22.05 3.36
C ALA A 142 17.86 21.65 1.99
N CYS A 143 16.93 21.26 1.13
CA CYS A 143 17.14 21.03 -0.28
C CYS A 143 17.65 22.33 -0.91
N HIS A 144 18.97 22.51 -0.98
CA HIS A 144 19.57 23.39 -1.97
C HIS A 144 19.69 22.56 -3.24
N VAL A 145 18.70 22.67 -4.12
CA VAL A 145 18.84 22.24 -5.50
C VAL A 145 19.10 23.52 -6.26
N ASP A 146 20.39 23.81 -6.48
CA ASP A 146 20.79 24.88 -7.38
C ASP A 146 20.26 24.55 -8.77
N MET A 147 19.40 25.42 -9.26
CA MET A 147 18.86 25.38 -10.61
C MET A 147 19.90 26.07 -11.52
N GLU A 148 20.93 25.34 -11.92
CA GLU A 148 21.77 25.79 -13.04
C GLU A 148 20.92 25.76 -14.32
N SER A 149 20.74 26.96 -14.87
CA SER A 149 20.07 27.19 -16.14
C SER A 149 21.02 26.81 -17.27
N ALA A 150 20.56 25.98 -18.19
CA ALA A 150 21.13 25.81 -19.53
C ALA A 150 20.06 26.16 -20.57
#